data_AF-A0A958NFB9-F1
#
_entry.id   AF-A0A958NFB9-F1
#
_cell.length_a   1.000
_cell.length_b   1.000
_cell.length_c   1.000
_cell.angle_alpha   90.00
_cell.angle_beta   90.00
_cell.angle_gamma   90.00
#
_symmetry.space_group_name_H-M   'P 1'
#
loop_
_entity.id
_entity.type
_entity.pdbx_description
1 polymer ?
#
loop_
_entity_poly.entity_id
_entity_poly.type
_entity_poly.pdbx_seq_one_letter_code
_entity_poly.pdbx_strand_id
1 'polypeptide(L)' 'FGLASAPEGKYQAIIVCVGHKEYLGMKESDFQQYFDGKGLLVDLKGLYRNKMEQVEYWSL' A
#
# COMPACT_ATOMS: atom_id res chain seq x y z
N PHE A 1 -23.21 4.26 0.61
CA PHE A 1 -21.74 4.28 0.55
C PHE A 1 -21.22 3.98 1.94
N GLY A 2 -20.48 2.89 2.09
CA GLY A 2 -19.91 2.44 3.36
C GLY A 2 -18.54 1.84 3.11
N LEU A 3 -17.80 1.58 4.18
CA LEU A 3 -16.54 0.86 4.08
C LEU A 3 -16.82 -0.56 3.58
N ALA A 4 -16.07 -1.02 2.58
CA ALA A 4 -16.06 -2.45 2.24
C ALA A 4 -15.39 -3.22 3.39
N SER A 5 -15.83 -4.45 3.62
CA SER A 5 -15.24 -5.33 4.65
C SER A 5 -13.84 -5.81 4.26
N ALA A 6 -13.50 -5.83 2.97
CA ALA A 6 -12.19 -6.15 2.44
C ALA A 6 -11.96 -5.46 1.07
N PRO A 7 -10.70 -5.32 0.61
CA PRO A 7 -10.39 -4.91 -0.75
C PRO A 7 -10.87 -5.97 -1.77
N GLU A 8 -11.34 -5.51 -2.93
CA GLU A 8 -11.79 -6.38 -4.01
C GLU A 8 -11.05 -6.06 -5.32
N GLY A 9 -10.52 -7.10 -5.96
CA GLY A 9 -9.83 -7.00 -7.23
C GLY A 9 -8.38 -6.55 -7.11
N LYS A 10 -7.88 -5.98 -8.21
CA LYS A 10 -6.50 -5.49 -8.34
C LYS A 10 -6.50 -3.99 -8.56
N TYR A 11 -5.45 -3.33 -8.09
CA TYR A 11 -5.29 -1.89 -8.14
C TYR A 11 -4.04 -1.51 -8.93
N GLN A 12 -4.07 -0.33 -9.55
CA GLN A 12 -2.86 0.29 -10.10
C GLN A 12 -2.09 1.07 -9.03
N ALA A 13 -2.80 1.60 -8.03
CA ALA A 13 -2.21 2.38 -6.96
C ALA A 13 -2.88 2.09 -5.60
N ILE A 14 -2.09 2.08 -4.54
CA ILE A 14 -2.54 2.01 -3.14
C ILE A 14 -2.00 3.22 -2.42
N ILE A 15 -2.85 3.91 -1.64
CA ILE A 15 -2.49 5.13 -0.90
C ILE A 15 -2.66 4.90 0.59
N VAL A 16 -1.58 5.07 1.35
CA VAL A 16 -1.57 5.00 2.81
C VAL A 16 -1.57 6.42 3.37
N CYS A 17 -2.74 6.85 3.86
CA CYS A 17 -2.94 8.21 4.36
C CYS A 17 -2.64 8.37 5.86
N VAL A 18 -2.81 7.30 6.65
CA VAL A 18 -2.74 7.34 8.12
C VAL A 18 -1.96 6.14 8.64
N GLY A 19 -1.08 6.35 9.63
CA GLY A 19 -0.29 5.29 10.25
C GLY A 19 -1.01 4.55 11.36
N HIS A 20 -2.05 3.79 11.01
CA HIS A 20 -2.70 2.86 11.96
C HIS A 20 -1.75 1.71 12.35
N LYS A 21 -1.96 1.11 13.53
CA LYS A 21 -1.08 0.08 14.07
C LYS A 21 -0.97 -1.13 13.14
N GLU A 22 -2.08 -1.47 12.50
CA GLU A 22 -2.23 -2.54 11.53
C GLU A 22 -1.31 -2.35 10.32
N TYR A 23 -1.08 -1.10 9.90
CA TYR A 23 -0.26 -0.75 8.74
C TYR A 23 1.23 -0.68 9.07
N LEU A 24 1.60 -0.37 10.31
CA LEU A 24 3.01 -0.31 10.72
C LEU A 24 3.77 -1.63 10.51
N GLY A 25 3.04 -2.76 10.60
CA GLY A 25 3.60 -4.10 10.44
C GLY A 25 3.53 -4.65 9.02
N MET A 26 2.85 -3.97 8.10
CA MET A 26 2.72 -4.44 6.73
C MET A 26 4.05 -4.38 6.00
N LYS A 27 4.28 -5.38 5.15
CA LYS A 27 5.45 -5.53 4.29
C LYS A 27 5.03 -5.41 2.83
N GLU A 28 6.01 -5.30 1.95
CA GLU A 28 5.78 -5.22 0.51
C GLU A 28 4.90 -6.35 -0.04
N SER A 29 5.08 -7.59 0.45
CA SER A 29 4.27 -8.76 0.06
C SER A 29 2.78 -8.58 0.32
N ASP A 30 2.43 -7.83 1.37
CA ASP A 30 1.04 -7.58 1.74
C ASP A 30 0.34 -6.67 0.72
N PHE A 31 1.11 -5.80 0.03
CA PHE A 31 0.62 -4.92 -1.04
C PHE A 31 0.69 -5.58 -2.41
N GLN A 32 1.73 -6.37 -2.69
CA GLN A 32 1.94 -7.03 -3.99
C GLN A 32 0.74 -7.87 -4.44
N GLN A 33 0.08 -8.57 -3.50
CA GLN A 33 -1.09 -9.37 -3.81
C GLN A 33 -2.26 -8.54 -4.38
N TYR A 34 -2.28 -7.23 -4.15
CA TYR A 34 -3.33 -6.32 -4.60
C TYR A 34 -2.98 -5.59 -5.90
N PHE A 35 -1.74 -5.70 -6.39
CA PHE A 35 -1.36 -5.10 -7.66
C PHE A 35 -1.55 -6.08 -8.83
N ASP A 36 -1.85 -5.53 -10.01
CA ASP A 36 -1.83 -6.24 -11.30
C ASP A 36 -0.56 -5.87 -12.07
N GLY A 37 0.59 -6.39 -11.61
CA GLY A 37 1.91 -6.06 -12.15
C GLY A 37 2.63 -4.95 -11.37
N LYS A 38 3.23 -3.98 -12.07
CA LYS A 38 3.95 -2.84 -11.46
C LYS A 38 2.94 -1.80 -10.94
N GLY A 39 2.60 -1.91 -9.67
CA GLY A 39 1.76 -0.94 -8.98
C GLY A 39 2.54 0.17 -8.28
N LEU A 40 1.82 1.23 -7.92
CA LEU A 40 2.34 2.38 -7.17
C LEU A 40 1.83 2.35 -5.71
N LEU A 41 2.75 2.39 -4.75
CA LEU A 41 2.44 2.64 -3.35
C LEU A 41 2.77 4.09 -2.99
N VAL A 42 1.73 4.84 -2.62
CA VAL A 42 1.82 6.23 -2.16
C VAL A 42 1.70 6.24 -0.64
N ASP A 43 2.73 6.71 0.06
CA ASP A 43 2.77 6.76 1.52
C ASP A 43 2.90 8.20 2.01
N LEU A 44 1.81 8.76 2.53
CA LEU A 44 1.80 10.14 3.02
C LEU A 44 2.49 10.30 4.39
N LYS A 45 2.76 9.19 5.09
CA LYS A 45 3.37 9.20 6.43
C LYS A 45 4.82 8.69 6.44
N GLY A 46 5.29 8.11 5.34
CA GLY A 46 6.66 7.60 5.19
C GLY A 46 6.95 6.35 6.04
N LEU A 47 5.93 5.54 6.35
CA LEU A 47 6.01 4.29 7.10
C LEU A 47 6.88 3.23 6.39
N TYR A 48 6.91 3.25 5.05
CA TYR A 48 7.56 2.22 4.24
C TYR A 48 8.82 2.68 3.50
N ARG A 49 9.40 3.81 3.89
CA ARG A 49 10.68 4.29 3.32
C ARG A 49 11.74 3.19 3.41
N ASN A 50 12.43 2.95 2.28
CA ASN A 50 13.47 1.92 2.11
C ASN A 50 12.98 0.48 2.36
N LYS A 51 11.67 0.19 2.28
CA LYS A 51 11.11 -1.15 2.48
C LYS A 51 10.45 -1.74 1.23
N MET A 52 10.50 -1.03 0.11
CA MET A 52 9.84 -1.40 -1.15
C MET A 52 10.91 -1.57 -2.24
N GLU A 53 10.97 -2.75 -2.85
CA GLU A 53 11.98 -3.10 -3.85
C GLU A 53 11.38 -3.33 -5.25
N GLN A 54 10.21 -3.98 -5.32
CA GLN A 54 9.54 -4.37 -6.58
C GLN A 54 8.38 -3.44 -6.94
N VAL A 55 7.74 -2.83 -5.94
CA VAL A 55 6.64 -1.88 -6.11
C VAL A 55 7.21 -0.46 -6.26
N GLU A 56 6.67 0.33 -7.18
CA GLU A 56 7.04 1.75 -7.25
C GLU A 56 6.58 2.45 -5.98
N TYR A 57 7.49 3.16 -5.31
CA TYR A 57 7.21 3.80 -4.03
C TYR A 57 7.38 5.31 -4.13
N TRP A 58 6.39 6.04 -3.61
CA TRP A 58 6.45 7.49 -3.47
C TRP A 58 5.98 7.91 -2.08
N SER A 59 6.68 8.85 -1.45
CA SER A 59 6.24 9.50 -0.22
C SER A 59 6.55 10.98 -0.23
N LEU A 60 5.74 11.75 0.51
CA LEU A 60 5.99 13.16 0.83
C LEU A 60 7.12 13.31 1.86
#